data_AF-A0A8B8Z7I2-F1
#
_entry.id   AF-A0A8B8Z7I2-F1
#
_cell.length_a   1.000
_cell.length_b   1.000
_cell.length_c   1.000
_cell.angle_alpha   90.00
_cell.angle_beta   90.00
_cell.angle_gamma   90.00
#
_symmetry.space_group_name_H-M   'P 1'
#
loop_
_entity.id
_entity.type
_entity.pdbx_description
1 polymer ?
#
loop_
_entity_poly.entity_id
_entity_poly.type
_entity_poly.pdbx_seq_one_letter_code
_entity_poly.pdbx_strand_id
1 'polypeptide(L)'
;MSLRRTFPLLRSALSRRAPLSTAPATREQHAAGLEAVRGRGAAEAARPPVPAVDFGNTQEAYRSRRSWELARSLLVLRLCASPALLARHEQLLRLARRLLGQRLFDRLMKMTFYGQFVAGEDQESIRPLIQHNRAFGVGSILDYGVEEDLTPEEAERKEMESCTSASERDGHGTSKREKQFQAHRAFGDRRDGVISARTYFYASEAKCDSHMETFLRCIEASGGASEDGFSAIKLTALGRPQFLLQFSDVLTKWRRFFHQMAAEQGKAGLAAMDTKLEVAALQESVVKMGIASRMEIENWFTVETLGVSGTLDLLDWGSLIDSRTELSKHLVVPNMQTGQLEPLLSRFTEEEERQMTRMLQRMDVLAKKASEVGVRLMVDAEQTYFQPAISRLTLEMQRRFNVERPLIFNTYQCYLKDAYDNVTLDVELARREGWCFGAKLVRGAYMAQERARALEIGYEDPINPTYEATNAMYHRCLNYVLEELKHNARAAVMVASHNEDTVRFTLCRMEELGLHPADCQVYFGQLLGMCDQISFPLGQAGFPVYKYVPYGPVMEVLPYLSRRALENSGVMKGAQREWQLLWQELKRRLRTGSLFHRPA
;
A
#
# COMPACT_ATOMS: atom_id res chain seq x y z
N MET A 1 -13.05 25.28 -51.62
CA MET A 1 -14.35 24.56 -51.77
C MET A 1 -14.40 23.53 -50.62
N SER A 2 -15.27 23.73 -49.63
CA SER A 2 -16.55 23.00 -49.42
C SER A 2 -16.36 21.47 -49.29
N LEU A 3 -16.79 20.76 -48.23
CA LEU A 3 -17.67 21.06 -47.08
C LEU A 3 -16.87 20.90 -45.75
N ARG A 4 -17.25 21.28 -44.51
CA ARG A 4 -18.45 21.81 -43.80
C ARG A 4 -19.57 20.85 -43.36
N ARG A 5 -19.83 20.84 -42.02
CA ARG A 5 -20.87 20.15 -41.21
C ARG A 5 -20.54 18.66 -40.95
N THR A 6 -20.56 18.16 -39.71
CA THR A 6 -21.41 18.49 -38.53
C THR A 6 -20.67 18.94 -37.25
N PHE A 7 -21.41 19.60 -36.35
CA PHE A 7 -21.03 20.17 -35.02
C PHE A 7 -21.87 19.46 -33.91
N PRO A 8 -21.87 19.85 -32.61
CA PRO A 8 -20.79 19.80 -31.61
C PRO A 8 -21.27 19.15 -30.27
N LEU A 9 -20.44 19.06 -29.21
CA LEU A 9 -20.89 19.09 -27.80
C LEU A 9 -19.69 19.11 -26.83
N LEU A 10 -19.29 20.30 -26.34
CA LEU A 10 -18.44 20.49 -25.14
C LEU A 10 -18.24 21.99 -24.84
N ARG A 11 -19.28 22.67 -24.31
CA ARG A 11 -19.17 24.03 -23.73
C ARG A 11 -20.43 24.44 -22.94
N SER A 12 -20.54 24.02 -21.67
CA SER A 12 -21.32 24.71 -20.62
C SER A 12 -21.27 23.98 -19.27
N ALA A 13 -20.37 24.39 -18.37
CA ALA A 13 -20.46 24.10 -16.92
C ALA A 13 -19.43 24.94 -16.12
N LEU A 14 -19.56 26.26 -16.15
CA LEU A 14 -18.96 27.15 -15.16
C LEU A 14 -20.08 27.89 -14.42
N SER A 15 -19.83 28.19 -13.14
CA SER A 15 -20.73 28.90 -12.23
C SER A 15 -22.02 28.18 -11.82
N ARG A 16 -22.03 27.66 -10.59
CA ARG A 16 -23.11 27.88 -9.61
C ARG A 16 -22.53 27.90 -8.20
N ARG A 17 -22.26 29.11 -7.69
CA ARG A 17 -22.18 29.35 -6.23
C ARG A 17 -23.59 29.12 -5.65
N ALA A 18 -23.69 28.31 -4.61
CA ALA A 18 -24.89 28.27 -3.77
C ALA A 18 -24.71 29.25 -2.60
N PRO A 19 -25.63 30.22 -2.39
CA PRO A 19 -25.59 31.05 -1.20
C PRO A 19 -26.12 30.28 0.02
N LEU A 20 -25.45 30.43 1.16
CA LEU A 20 -26.00 30.05 2.46
C LEU A 20 -27.23 30.92 2.74
N SER A 21 -28.40 30.30 2.91
CA SER A 21 -29.63 30.98 3.31
C SER A 21 -29.90 30.75 4.79
N THR A 22 -30.13 31.84 5.52
CA THR A 22 -30.50 31.84 6.94
C THR A 22 -32.03 31.92 7.11
N ALA A 23 -32.51 31.43 8.25
CA ALA A 23 -33.90 31.46 8.75
C ALA A 23 -34.92 30.45 8.11
N PRO A 24 -35.96 30.04 8.87
CA PRO A 24 -36.63 28.75 8.64
C PRO A 24 -37.96 28.86 7.89
N ALA A 25 -38.27 27.86 7.06
CA ALA A 25 -39.58 27.68 6.44
C ALA A 25 -40.43 26.69 7.26
N THR A 26 -41.52 27.19 7.84
CA THR A 26 -42.61 26.37 8.39
C THR A 26 -43.26 25.54 7.29
N ARG A 27 -43.66 24.30 7.60
CA ARG A 27 -44.48 23.49 6.69
C ARG A 27 -45.60 22.80 7.49
N GLU A 28 -46.82 23.00 7.03
CA GLU A 28 -48.04 22.58 7.71
C GLU A 28 -48.16 21.04 7.77
N GLN A 29 -48.65 20.54 8.90
CA GLN A 29 -48.92 19.12 9.10
C GLN A 29 -50.34 18.79 8.66
N HIS A 30 -50.49 17.86 7.71
CA HIS A 30 -51.75 17.12 7.55
C HIS A 30 -51.68 15.85 8.37
N ALA A 31 -52.55 15.74 9.39
CA ALA A 31 -52.60 14.58 10.27
C ALA A 31 -53.47 13.46 9.68
N ALA A 32 -52.96 12.23 9.73
CA ALA A 32 -53.73 10.99 9.72
C ALA A 32 -53.16 10.11 10.84
N GLY A 33 -54.04 9.55 11.68
CA GLY A 33 -53.67 9.13 13.03
C GLY A 33 -52.83 7.86 13.13
N LEU A 34 -51.91 7.85 14.10
CA LEU A 34 -51.32 6.65 14.68
C LEU A 34 -51.56 6.68 16.19
N GLU A 35 -52.35 5.73 16.69
CA GLU A 35 -52.61 5.60 18.12
C GLU A 35 -51.34 5.22 18.89
N ALA A 36 -51.20 5.76 20.10
CA ALA A 36 -49.99 5.65 20.89
C ALA A 36 -49.86 4.27 21.56
N VAL A 37 -49.12 3.35 20.93
CA VAL A 37 -48.58 2.17 21.64
C VAL A 37 -47.40 2.63 22.52
N ARG A 38 -47.71 3.01 23.77
CA ARG A 38 -46.70 3.29 24.79
C ARG A 38 -45.92 2.01 25.13
N GLY A 39 -44.59 2.14 25.15
CA GLY A 39 -43.75 1.43 26.11
C GLY A 39 -43.58 -0.09 25.92
N ARG A 40 -42.74 -0.47 24.95
CA ARG A 40 -41.74 -1.51 25.22
C ARG A 40 -40.38 -0.89 25.02
N GLY A 41 -39.57 -0.86 26.09
CA GLY A 41 -38.15 -0.57 25.94
C GLY A 41 -37.57 -1.65 25.04
N ALA A 42 -37.10 -1.26 23.86
CA ALA A 42 -36.21 -2.11 23.10
C ALA A 42 -34.93 -2.23 23.94
N ALA A 43 -34.78 -3.35 24.63
CA ALA A 43 -33.49 -3.73 25.16
C ALA A 43 -32.54 -3.73 23.96
N GLU A 44 -31.51 -2.91 24.02
CA GLU A 44 -30.43 -2.89 23.04
C GLU A 44 -29.90 -4.32 22.97
N ALA A 45 -30.16 -5.02 21.86
CA ALA A 45 -29.83 -6.42 21.75
C ALA A 45 -28.30 -6.52 21.77
N ALA A 46 -27.75 -6.94 22.92
CA ALA A 46 -26.32 -6.96 23.16
C ALA A 46 -25.64 -7.68 21.99
N ARG A 47 -24.78 -6.94 21.26
CA ARG A 47 -24.03 -7.50 20.13
C ARG A 47 -23.30 -8.76 20.64
N PRO A 48 -23.26 -9.85 19.86
CA PRO A 48 -22.55 -11.04 20.26
C PRO A 48 -21.07 -10.70 20.52
N PRO A 49 -20.41 -11.38 21.47
CA PRO A 49 -19.00 -11.16 21.74
C PRO A 49 -18.15 -11.48 20.49
N VAL A 50 -17.01 -10.81 20.37
CA VAL A 50 -16.04 -11.07 19.29
C VAL A 50 -15.68 -12.56 19.29
N PRO A 51 -15.80 -13.27 18.14
CA PRO A 51 -15.57 -14.72 18.12
C PRO A 51 -14.13 -15.08 18.52
N ALA A 52 -14.00 -15.95 19.52
CA ALA A 52 -12.70 -16.47 19.96
C ALA A 52 -12.10 -17.42 18.92
N VAL A 53 -10.80 -17.28 18.63
CA VAL A 53 -10.09 -18.05 17.60
C VAL A 53 -8.87 -18.78 18.18
N ASP A 54 -8.84 -20.11 18.01
CA ASP A 54 -7.72 -20.95 18.43
C ASP A 54 -6.82 -21.34 17.24
N PHE A 55 -5.70 -20.64 17.10
CA PHE A 55 -4.63 -20.95 16.12
C PHE A 55 -3.87 -22.26 16.43
N GLY A 56 -4.11 -22.90 17.58
CA GLY A 56 -3.63 -24.24 17.91
C GLY A 56 -4.49 -25.37 17.34
N ASN A 57 -5.75 -25.10 16.95
CA ASN A 57 -6.67 -26.12 16.46
C ASN A 57 -6.34 -26.51 15.00
N THR A 58 -5.44 -27.49 14.87
CA THR A 58 -5.00 -28.05 13.59
C THR A 58 -6.12 -28.61 12.71
N GLN A 59 -7.24 -29.07 13.28
CA GLN A 59 -8.36 -29.59 12.51
C GLN A 59 -9.09 -28.47 11.77
N GLU A 60 -9.47 -27.39 12.46
CA GLU A 60 -10.17 -26.26 11.83
C GLU A 60 -9.21 -25.43 10.95
N ALA A 61 -7.95 -25.27 11.37
CA ALA A 61 -6.89 -24.62 10.58
C ALA A 61 -6.72 -25.19 9.17
N TYR A 62 -6.86 -26.51 9.02
CA TYR A 62 -6.59 -27.23 7.77
C TYR A 62 -7.83 -27.94 7.22
N ARG A 63 -9.02 -27.62 7.72
CA ARG A 63 -10.32 -28.18 7.27
C ARG A 63 -10.55 -27.99 5.77
N SER A 64 -10.11 -26.84 5.25
CA SER A 64 -10.14 -26.47 3.83
C SER A 64 -9.11 -27.21 2.96
N ARG A 65 -8.14 -27.93 3.53
CA ARG A 65 -7.02 -28.55 2.80
C ARG A 65 -7.18 -30.06 2.67
N ARG A 66 -6.81 -30.60 1.51
CA ARG A 66 -6.65 -32.05 1.26
C ARG A 66 -5.31 -32.54 1.82
N SER A 67 -5.24 -33.82 2.19
CA SER A 67 -4.04 -34.37 2.84
C SER A 67 -2.78 -34.34 1.96
N TRP A 68 -2.93 -34.35 0.63
CA TRP A 68 -1.80 -34.17 -0.30
C TRP A 68 -1.29 -32.72 -0.33
N GLU A 69 -2.16 -31.72 -0.10
CA GLU A 69 -1.74 -30.31 0.02
C GLU A 69 -0.88 -30.13 1.28
N LEU A 70 -1.27 -30.76 2.40
CA LEU A 70 -0.47 -30.75 3.63
C LEU A 70 0.91 -31.39 3.40
N ALA A 71 0.96 -32.52 2.70
CA ALA A 71 2.22 -33.16 2.32
C ALA A 71 3.07 -32.28 1.39
N ARG A 72 2.45 -31.56 0.44
CA ARG A 72 3.14 -30.56 -0.40
C ARG A 72 3.69 -29.40 0.43
N SER A 73 2.91 -28.83 1.34
CA SER A 73 3.37 -27.73 2.21
C SER A 73 4.54 -28.16 3.09
N LEU A 74 4.48 -29.35 3.69
CA LEU A 74 5.59 -29.94 4.46
C LEU A 74 6.86 -30.16 3.60
N LEU A 75 6.69 -30.60 2.34
CA LEU A 75 7.80 -30.74 1.39
C LEU A 75 8.40 -29.38 1.03
N VAL A 76 7.58 -28.41 0.62
CA VAL A 76 8.04 -27.07 0.21
C VAL A 76 8.74 -26.37 1.37
N LEU A 77 8.17 -26.35 2.58
CA LEU A 77 8.83 -25.80 3.77
C LEU A 77 10.19 -26.47 4.05
N ARG A 78 10.31 -27.79 3.86
CA ARG A 78 11.58 -28.51 4.02
C ARG A 78 12.61 -28.16 2.94
N LEU A 79 12.17 -27.87 1.72
CA LEU A 79 13.04 -27.42 0.63
C LEU A 79 13.51 -25.97 0.86
N CYS A 80 12.62 -25.07 1.33
CA CYS A 80 12.99 -23.72 1.78
C CYS A 80 13.95 -23.75 2.98
N ALA A 81 13.80 -24.72 3.90
CA ALA A 81 14.68 -24.85 5.06
C ALA A 81 16.11 -25.37 4.75
N SER A 82 16.50 -25.50 3.46
CA SER A 82 17.81 -26.00 3.04
C SER A 82 18.68 -24.90 2.41
N PRO A 83 19.66 -24.34 3.15
CA PRO A 83 20.58 -23.33 2.61
C PRO A 83 21.36 -23.81 1.37
N ALA A 84 21.71 -25.09 1.31
CA ALA A 84 22.45 -25.67 0.19
C ALA A 84 21.63 -25.76 -1.11
N LEU A 85 20.32 -25.98 -1.01
CA LEU A 85 19.42 -25.94 -2.17
C LEU A 85 19.16 -24.49 -2.60
N LEU A 86 18.91 -23.59 -1.65
CA LEU A 86 18.67 -22.17 -1.92
C LEU A 86 19.88 -21.49 -2.56
N ALA A 87 21.10 -21.75 -2.08
CA ALA A 87 22.33 -21.21 -2.67
C ALA A 87 22.57 -21.64 -4.13
N ARG A 88 21.85 -22.66 -4.64
CA ARG A 88 22.00 -23.20 -6.00
C ARG A 88 20.67 -23.28 -6.76
N HIS A 89 19.62 -22.61 -6.29
CA HIS A 89 18.26 -22.80 -6.78
C HIS A 89 18.13 -22.52 -8.30
N GLU A 90 18.74 -21.45 -8.82
CA GLU A 90 18.73 -21.18 -10.26
C GLU A 90 19.38 -22.30 -11.09
N GLN A 91 20.51 -22.82 -10.62
CA GLN A 91 21.27 -23.87 -11.29
C GLN A 91 20.44 -25.17 -11.32
N LEU A 92 19.78 -25.49 -10.21
CA LEU A 92 18.88 -26.63 -10.07
C LEU A 92 17.65 -26.49 -10.96
N LEU A 93 17.01 -25.31 -11.03
CA LEU A 93 15.87 -25.04 -11.92
C LEU A 93 16.27 -25.12 -13.40
N ARG A 94 17.40 -24.53 -13.79
CA ARG A 94 17.96 -24.62 -15.16
C ARG A 94 18.28 -26.07 -15.54
N LEU A 95 18.86 -26.85 -14.62
CA LEU A 95 19.16 -28.28 -14.83
C LEU A 95 17.88 -29.11 -14.94
N ALA A 96 16.91 -28.93 -14.03
CA ALA A 96 15.63 -29.61 -14.06
C ALA A 96 14.88 -29.33 -15.37
N ARG A 97 14.85 -28.08 -15.84
CA ARG A 97 14.23 -27.72 -17.13
C ARG A 97 14.91 -28.39 -18.32
N ARG A 98 16.26 -28.49 -18.31
CA ARG A 98 17.04 -29.17 -19.36
C ARG A 98 16.82 -30.70 -19.37
N LEU A 99 16.71 -31.33 -18.21
CA LEU A 99 16.54 -32.79 -18.09
C LEU A 99 15.10 -33.27 -18.31
N LEU A 100 14.11 -32.53 -17.78
CA LEU A 100 12.70 -32.91 -17.83
C LEU A 100 11.98 -32.39 -19.09
N GLY A 101 12.51 -31.33 -19.71
CA GLY A 101 11.81 -30.55 -20.72
C GLY A 101 10.67 -29.71 -20.11
N GLN A 102 10.18 -28.73 -20.88
CA GLN A 102 9.26 -27.70 -20.39
C GLN A 102 7.98 -28.27 -19.75
N ARG A 103 7.28 -29.19 -20.45
CA ARG A 103 5.98 -29.73 -19.98
C ARG A 103 6.06 -30.46 -18.64
N LEU A 104 7.12 -31.24 -18.42
CA LEU A 104 7.29 -32.01 -17.18
C LEU A 104 7.87 -31.14 -16.06
N PHE A 105 8.71 -30.16 -16.39
CA PHE A 105 9.14 -29.11 -15.47
C PHE A 105 7.94 -28.30 -14.95
N ASP A 106 7.06 -27.80 -15.83
CA ASP A 106 5.88 -27.03 -15.42
C ASP A 106 4.93 -27.86 -14.55
N ARG A 107 4.75 -29.14 -14.87
CA ARG A 107 3.98 -30.07 -14.03
C ARG A 107 4.63 -30.27 -12.66
N LEU A 108 5.95 -30.43 -12.58
CA LEU A 108 6.68 -30.55 -11.32
C LEU A 108 6.55 -29.27 -10.47
N MET A 109 6.68 -28.11 -11.08
CA MET A 109 6.50 -26.81 -10.41
C MET A 109 5.08 -26.67 -9.87
N LYS A 110 4.05 -26.95 -10.69
CA LYS A 110 2.63 -26.91 -10.28
C LYS A 110 2.29 -27.89 -9.14
N MET A 111 2.99 -29.02 -9.04
CA MET A 111 2.86 -29.95 -7.91
C MET A 111 3.64 -29.52 -6.65
N THR A 112 4.54 -28.54 -6.74
CA THR A 112 5.47 -28.15 -5.66
C THR A 112 5.38 -26.65 -5.36
N PHE A 113 6.45 -25.88 -5.62
CA PHE A 113 6.59 -24.46 -5.23
C PHE A 113 5.54 -23.56 -5.88
N TYR A 114 5.30 -23.71 -7.19
CA TYR A 114 4.33 -22.89 -7.89
C TYR A 114 2.94 -23.10 -7.30
N GLY A 115 2.46 -24.35 -7.23
CA GLY A 115 1.13 -24.64 -6.70
C GLY A 115 0.94 -24.34 -5.20
N GLN A 116 2.01 -24.07 -4.45
CA GLN A 116 1.95 -23.62 -3.06
C GLN A 116 1.72 -22.12 -2.97
N PHE A 117 2.46 -21.30 -3.72
CA PHE A 117 2.49 -19.83 -3.57
C PHE A 117 1.81 -19.04 -4.70
N VAL A 118 1.42 -19.70 -5.80
CA VAL A 118 0.80 -19.12 -6.99
C VAL A 118 -0.48 -19.89 -7.31
N ALA A 119 -1.57 -19.17 -7.60
CA ALA A 119 -2.90 -19.75 -7.72
C ALA A 119 -3.19 -20.41 -9.08
N GLY A 120 -2.62 -19.87 -10.16
CA GLY A 120 -2.97 -20.21 -11.53
C GLY A 120 -2.21 -19.33 -12.53
N GLU A 121 -2.36 -19.63 -13.81
CA GLU A 121 -1.61 -18.96 -14.89
C GLU A 121 -2.32 -17.71 -15.43
N ASP A 122 -3.64 -17.65 -15.26
CA ASP A 122 -4.55 -16.70 -15.89
C ASP A 122 -5.81 -16.45 -15.02
N GLN A 123 -6.71 -15.57 -15.49
CA GLN A 123 -7.93 -15.18 -14.76
C GLN A 123 -8.95 -16.32 -14.57
N GLU A 124 -8.88 -17.40 -15.36
CA GLU A 124 -9.84 -18.52 -15.29
C GLU A 124 -9.33 -19.61 -14.34
N SER A 125 -8.04 -19.96 -14.46
CA SER A 125 -7.38 -20.99 -13.65
C SER A 125 -7.29 -20.64 -12.16
N ILE A 126 -7.35 -19.36 -11.79
CA ILE A 126 -7.42 -18.91 -10.39
C ILE A 126 -8.80 -19.05 -9.74
N ARG A 127 -9.89 -19.07 -10.52
CA ARG A 127 -11.27 -19.04 -9.99
C ARG A 127 -11.56 -20.20 -9.01
N PRO A 128 -11.17 -21.46 -9.27
CA PRO A 128 -11.43 -22.55 -8.34
C PRO A 128 -10.79 -22.35 -6.97
N LEU A 129 -9.58 -21.76 -6.92
CA LEU A 129 -8.91 -21.47 -5.64
C LEU A 129 -9.60 -20.32 -4.89
N ILE A 130 -9.98 -19.26 -5.60
CA ILE A 130 -10.64 -18.09 -5.00
C ILE A 130 -12.01 -18.50 -4.42
N GLN A 131 -12.81 -19.23 -5.19
CA GLN A 131 -14.10 -19.76 -4.77
C GLN A 131 -13.96 -20.73 -3.58
N HIS A 132 -12.98 -21.62 -3.63
CA HIS A 132 -12.67 -22.55 -2.54
C HIS A 132 -12.28 -21.80 -1.26
N ASN A 133 -11.37 -20.83 -1.33
CA ASN A 133 -10.98 -20.04 -0.15
C ASN A 133 -12.19 -19.25 0.40
N ARG A 134 -13.01 -18.65 -0.47
CA ARG A 134 -14.21 -17.89 -0.07
C ARG A 134 -15.24 -18.77 0.65
N ALA A 135 -15.39 -20.03 0.27
CA ALA A 135 -16.25 -20.99 0.95
C ALA A 135 -15.84 -21.26 2.42
N PHE A 136 -14.57 -21.01 2.79
CA PHE A 136 -14.06 -21.05 4.17
C PHE A 136 -13.83 -19.64 4.76
N GLY A 137 -14.50 -18.61 4.23
CA GLY A 137 -14.46 -17.24 4.75
C GLY A 137 -13.18 -16.46 4.43
N VAL A 138 -12.40 -16.89 3.43
CA VAL A 138 -11.12 -16.25 3.05
C VAL A 138 -11.19 -15.69 1.62
N GLY A 139 -11.24 -14.36 1.50
CA GLY A 139 -11.20 -13.63 0.23
C GLY A 139 -9.79 -13.60 -0.41
N SER A 140 -9.67 -12.86 -1.51
CA SER A 140 -8.41 -12.72 -2.26
C SER A 140 -8.06 -11.26 -2.58
N ILE A 141 -6.78 -10.93 -2.47
CA ILE A 141 -6.13 -9.74 -3.01
C ILE A 141 -5.38 -10.22 -4.26
N LEU A 142 -5.93 -9.97 -5.45
CA LEU A 142 -5.33 -10.49 -6.69
C LEU A 142 -4.09 -9.70 -7.10
N ASP A 143 -3.09 -10.45 -7.55
CA ASP A 143 -1.78 -9.93 -7.88
C ASP A 143 -1.17 -10.66 -9.09
N TYR A 144 -0.96 -9.97 -10.21
CA TYR A 144 -0.36 -10.60 -11.39
C TYR A 144 1.16 -10.66 -11.26
N GLY A 145 1.67 -11.80 -10.79
CA GLY A 145 3.02 -12.03 -10.26
C GLY A 145 4.14 -12.08 -11.31
N VAL A 146 3.90 -11.59 -12.52
CA VAL A 146 4.87 -11.56 -13.63
C VAL A 146 5.91 -10.47 -13.41
N GLU A 147 7.18 -10.84 -13.53
CA GLU A 147 8.32 -9.94 -13.42
C GLU A 147 9.20 -10.03 -14.67
N GLU A 148 9.97 -8.97 -14.94
CA GLU A 148 10.96 -8.99 -16.01
C GLU A 148 12.21 -9.79 -15.59
N ASP A 149 12.50 -10.86 -16.33
CA ASP A 149 13.74 -11.66 -16.22
C ASP A 149 14.92 -10.91 -16.86
N LEU A 150 15.31 -9.80 -16.22
CA LEU A 150 16.49 -8.99 -16.59
C LEU A 150 17.75 -9.51 -15.89
N THR A 151 18.91 -9.40 -16.53
CA THR A 151 20.18 -9.56 -15.79
C THR A 151 20.38 -8.39 -14.80
N PRO A 152 21.22 -8.53 -13.76
CA PRO A 152 21.51 -7.43 -12.84
C PRO A 152 22.06 -6.18 -13.54
N GLU A 153 22.89 -6.35 -14.58
CA GLU A 153 23.46 -5.25 -15.37
C GLU A 153 22.40 -4.55 -16.24
N GLU A 154 21.45 -5.30 -16.79
CA GLU A 154 20.32 -4.73 -17.53
C GLU A 154 19.35 -3.99 -16.62
N ALA A 155 19.10 -4.52 -15.41
CA ALA A 155 18.30 -3.87 -14.38
C ALA A 155 18.97 -2.57 -13.90
N GLU A 156 20.28 -2.59 -13.59
CA GLU A 156 21.05 -1.39 -13.26
C GLU A 156 20.94 -0.34 -14.37
N ARG A 157 21.19 -0.73 -15.63
CA ARG A 157 21.12 0.21 -16.77
C ARG A 157 19.73 0.84 -16.88
N LYS A 158 18.65 0.04 -16.88
CA LYS A 158 17.27 0.56 -16.98
C LYS A 158 16.92 1.48 -15.81
N GLU A 159 17.31 1.13 -14.58
CA GLU A 159 17.04 1.95 -13.41
C GLU A 159 17.80 3.28 -13.48
N MET A 160 19.11 3.25 -13.76
CA MET A 160 19.92 4.46 -13.88
C MET A 160 19.44 5.39 -15.00
N GLU A 161 19.05 4.85 -16.15
CA GLU A 161 18.44 5.62 -17.23
C GLU A 161 17.08 6.21 -16.81
N SER A 162 16.20 5.39 -16.23
CA SER A 162 14.83 5.80 -15.93
C SER A 162 14.70 6.73 -14.71
N CYS A 163 15.65 6.73 -13.77
CA CYS A 163 15.68 7.57 -12.56
C CYS A 163 16.55 8.85 -12.65
N THR A 164 17.33 9.01 -13.72
CA THR A 164 18.18 10.21 -13.96
C THR A 164 17.51 11.16 -14.96
N SER A 165 17.36 12.43 -14.56
CA SER A 165 16.77 13.49 -15.39
C SER A 165 17.64 13.84 -16.60
N ALA A 166 17.06 14.49 -17.61
CA ALA A 166 17.84 15.03 -18.73
C ALA A 166 18.94 15.99 -18.23
N SER A 167 18.58 16.94 -17.36
CA SER A 167 19.50 17.93 -16.79
C SER A 167 20.69 17.36 -16.01
N GLU A 168 20.57 16.17 -15.42
CA GLU A 168 21.67 15.52 -14.70
C GLU A 168 22.60 14.73 -15.61
N ARG A 169 22.13 14.31 -16.80
CA ARG A 169 22.97 13.64 -17.81
C ARG A 169 23.90 14.62 -18.51
N ASP A 170 23.44 15.86 -18.71
CA ASP A 170 24.15 16.90 -19.47
C ASP A 170 25.28 17.59 -18.67
N GLY A 171 25.57 17.12 -17.45
CA GLY A 171 26.75 17.51 -16.65
C GLY A 171 26.78 18.96 -16.15
N HIS A 172 25.75 19.76 -16.41
CA HIS A 172 25.71 21.20 -16.12
C HIS A 172 25.29 21.55 -14.67
N GLY A 173 25.32 20.59 -13.77
CA GLY A 173 25.14 20.85 -12.33
C GLY A 173 25.46 19.65 -11.47
N THR A 174 26.07 19.90 -10.32
CA THR A 174 25.96 18.99 -9.16
C THR A 174 24.47 18.80 -8.86
N SER A 175 24.00 17.54 -8.80
CA SER A 175 22.59 17.28 -8.50
C SER A 175 22.23 17.85 -7.13
N LYS A 176 21.32 18.85 -7.12
CA LYS A 176 20.79 19.49 -5.91
C LYS A 176 19.80 18.60 -5.12
N ARG A 177 19.51 17.41 -5.64
CA ARG A 177 18.71 16.39 -4.92
C ARG A 177 19.48 15.90 -3.71
N GLU A 178 18.80 15.60 -2.60
CA GLU A 178 19.50 14.92 -1.51
C GLU A 178 19.95 13.54 -1.94
N LYS A 179 21.07 13.07 -1.36
CA LYS A 179 21.66 11.76 -1.72
C LYS A 179 20.66 10.60 -1.66
N GLN A 180 19.71 10.64 -0.72
CA GLN A 180 18.66 9.62 -0.59
C GLN A 180 17.83 9.50 -1.88
N PHE A 181 17.52 10.60 -2.55
CA PHE A 181 16.65 10.70 -3.73
C PHE A 181 17.43 10.76 -5.06
N GLN A 182 18.70 10.36 -5.07
CA GLN A 182 19.50 10.17 -6.28
C GLN A 182 19.56 8.69 -6.69
N ALA A 183 19.63 8.41 -7.99
CA ALA A 183 19.88 7.05 -8.50
C ALA A 183 21.34 6.65 -8.19
N HIS A 184 21.57 5.40 -7.79
CA HIS A 184 22.90 4.92 -7.41
C HIS A 184 23.17 3.53 -7.99
N ARG A 185 24.27 3.37 -8.73
CA ARG A 185 24.59 2.14 -9.49
C ARG A 185 24.58 0.88 -8.63
N ALA A 186 25.20 0.92 -7.45
CA ALA A 186 25.24 -0.23 -6.52
C ALA A 186 23.85 -0.69 -6.03
N PHE A 187 22.79 0.08 -6.27
CA PHE A 187 21.40 -0.26 -5.95
C PHE A 187 20.49 -0.14 -7.19
N GLY A 188 21.07 -0.18 -8.39
CA GLY A 188 20.33 -0.07 -9.65
C GLY A 188 19.47 -1.30 -9.92
N ASP A 189 19.94 -2.52 -9.62
CA ASP A 189 19.04 -3.66 -9.52
C ASP A 189 18.26 -3.61 -8.20
N ARG A 190 17.11 -2.94 -8.24
CA ARG A 190 16.17 -2.85 -7.11
C ARG A 190 15.62 -4.20 -6.62
N ARG A 191 15.92 -5.32 -7.25
CA ARG A 191 15.59 -6.68 -6.76
C ARG A 191 16.64 -7.23 -5.78
N ASP A 192 17.87 -6.72 -5.78
CA ASP A 192 18.93 -7.25 -4.93
C ASP A 192 18.67 -6.97 -3.44
N GLY A 193 18.86 -7.98 -2.59
CA GLY A 193 18.48 -7.97 -1.18
C GLY A 193 16.97 -7.87 -0.90
N VAL A 194 16.10 -7.85 -1.92
CA VAL A 194 14.64 -7.65 -1.78
C VAL A 194 13.90 -8.97 -1.95
N ILE A 195 13.60 -9.59 -0.82
CA ILE A 195 13.14 -10.98 -0.76
C ILE A 195 11.62 -11.10 -0.96
N SER A 196 10.85 -10.09 -0.56
CA SER A 196 9.40 -10.24 -0.36
C SER A 196 8.51 -9.39 -1.27
N ALA A 197 9.09 -8.46 -2.03
CA ALA A 197 8.38 -7.56 -2.93
C ALA A 197 8.77 -7.75 -4.40
N ARG A 198 7.91 -7.20 -5.26
CA ARG A 198 8.05 -7.19 -6.72
C ARG A 198 8.52 -5.82 -7.19
N THR A 199 9.27 -5.80 -8.29
CA THR A 199 9.98 -4.63 -8.80
C THR A 199 9.72 -4.48 -10.29
N TYR A 200 9.22 -3.32 -10.71
CA TYR A 200 9.02 -2.98 -12.11
C TYR A 200 10.11 -1.99 -12.56
N PHE A 201 10.79 -2.30 -13.66
CA PHE A 201 11.74 -1.41 -14.31
C PHE A 201 11.04 -0.68 -15.46
N TYR A 202 11.19 0.64 -15.54
CA TYR A 202 10.64 1.41 -16.64
C TYR A 202 11.40 1.12 -17.93
N ALA A 203 10.66 0.81 -19.00
CA ALA A 203 11.22 0.58 -20.33
C ALA A 203 10.66 1.58 -21.36
N SER A 204 9.34 1.82 -21.33
CA SER A 204 8.66 2.80 -22.18
C SER A 204 7.24 3.05 -21.68
N GLU A 205 6.62 4.15 -22.14
CA GLU A 205 5.20 4.41 -21.88
C GLU A 205 4.28 3.29 -22.36
N ALA A 206 4.55 2.68 -23.52
CA ALA A 206 3.78 1.54 -24.03
C ALA A 206 3.90 0.30 -23.12
N LYS A 207 5.02 0.13 -22.42
CA LYS A 207 5.18 -0.93 -21.40
C LYS A 207 4.38 -0.61 -20.14
N CYS A 208 4.30 0.66 -19.73
CA CYS A 208 3.41 1.11 -18.65
C CYS A 208 1.93 0.97 -19.02
N ASP A 209 1.55 1.18 -20.29
CA ASP A 209 0.20 0.90 -20.78
C ASP A 209 -0.13 -0.60 -20.71
N SER A 210 0.81 -1.47 -21.11
CA SER A 210 0.68 -2.93 -20.96
C SER A 210 0.56 -3.37 -19.49
N HIS A 211 1.27 -2.71 -18.56
CA HIS A 211 1.08 -2.94 -17.12
C HIS A 211 -0.30 -2.47 -16.64
N MET A 212 -0.78 -1.30 -17.10
CA MET A 212 -2.13 -0.83 -16.79
C MET A 212 -3.20 -1.80 -17.31
N GLU A 213 -3.12 -2.27 -18.56
CA GLU A 213 -4.03 -3.30 -19.09
C GLU A 213 -4.02 -4.57 -18.23
N THR A 214 -2.84 -4.98 -17.76
CA THR A 214 -2.69 -6.13 -16.89
C THR A 214 -3.41 -5.91 -15.56
N PHE A 215 -3.23 -4.74 -14.91
CA PHE A 215 -3.95 -4.40 -13.69
C PHE A 215 -5.47 -4.25 -13.91
N LEU A 216 -5.92 -3.73 -15.05
CA LEU A 216 -7.35 -3.71 -15.42
C LEU A 216 -7.93 -5.13 -15.45
N ARG A 217 -7.22 -6.09 -16.05
CA ARG A 217 -7.63 -7.50 -16.04
C ARG A 217 -7.57 -8.13 -14.63
N CYS A 218 -6.66 -7.71 -13.75
CA CYS A 218 -6.66 -8.12 -12.34
C CYS A 218 -7.93 -7.64 -11.61
N ILE A 219 -8.31 -6.38 -11.85
CA ILE A 219 -9.50 -5.74 -11.27
C ILE A 219 -10.77 -6.46 -11.74
N GLU A 220 -10.88 -6.71 -13.05
CA GLU A 220 -12.01 -7.47 -13.62
C GLU A 220 -12.07 -8.91 -13.09
N ALA A 221 -10.93 -9.60 -12.97
CA ALA A 221 -10.89 -10.93 -12.37
C ALA A 221 -11.27 -10.92 -10.88
N SER A 222 -10.90 -9.89 -10.14
CA SER A 222 -11.23 -9.75 -8.71
C SER A 222 -12.73 -9.54 -8.53
N GLY A 223 -13.34 -8.64 -9.31
CA GLY A 223 -14.79 -8.38 -9.26
C GLY A 223 -15.64 -9.53 -9.79
N GLY A 224 -15.16 -10.24 -10.82
CA GLY A 224 -15.81 -11.45 -11.33
C GLY A 224 -15.69 -12.67 -10.40
N ALA A 225 -14.74 -12.67 -9.47
CA ALA A 225 -14.54 -13.75 -8.49
C ALA A 225 -15.07 -13.43 -7.08
N SER A 226 -15.17 -12.15 -6.70
CA SER A 226 -15.75 -11.74 -5.41
C SER A 226 -16.34 -10.33 -5.41
N GLU A 227 -17.49 -10.18 -4.73
CA GLU A 227 -18.21 -8.91 -4.53
C GLU A 227 -17.45 -7.92 -3.61
N ASP A 228 -16.42 -8.40 -2.92
CA ASP A 228 -15.63 -7.70 -1.92
C ASP A 228 -14.11 -7.80 -2.20
N GLY A 229 -13.73 -8.20 -3.42
CA GLY A 229 -12.34 -8.46 -3.78
C GLY A 229 -11.41 -7.25 -3.68
N PHE A 230 -10.12 -7.54 -3.58
CA PHE A 230 -9.07 -6.52 -3.69
C PHE A 230 -8.16 -6.81 -4.91
N SER A 231 -7.48 -5.78 -5.40
CA SER A 231 -6.37 -5.91 -6.37
C SER A 231 -5.20 -5.02 -5.95
N ALA A 232 -3.97 -5.54 -6.10
CA ALA A 232 -2.75 -4.81 -5.77
C ALA A 232 -2.13 -4.14 -7.00
N ILE A 233 -1.63 -2.91 -6.84
CA ILE A 233 -0.93 -2.14 -7.89
C ILE A 233 0.35 -1.50 -7.31
N LYS A 234 1.33 -1.25 -8.19
CA LYS A 234 2.58 -0.52 -7.87
C LYS A 234 2.75 0.69 -8.79
N LEU A 235 3.22 1.81 -8.26
CA LEU A 235 3.32 3.06 -9.03
C LEU A 235 4.51 3.05 -9.98
N THR A 236 5.61 2.37 -9.64
CA THR A 236 6.76 2.19 -10.55
C THR A 236 6.41 1.38 -11.81
N ALA A 237 5.28 0.66 -11.82
CA ALA A 237 4.77 -0.02 -13.01
C ALA A 237 4.06 0.94 -14.00
N LEU A 238 3.52 2.06 -13.51
CA LEU A 238 2.59 2.94 -14.23
C LEU A 238 3.25 4.17 -14.88
N GLY A 239 4.54 4.38 -14.70
CA GLY A 239 5.27 5.45 -15.37
C GLY A 239 6.73 5.53 -14.94
N ARG A 240 7.41 6.59 -15.38
CA ARG A 240 8.85 6.74 -15.14
C ARG A 240 9.17 7.06 -13.67
N PRO A 241 10.01 6.25 -12.99
CA PRO A 241 10.29 6.38 -11.55
C PRO A 241 11.04 7.65 -11.15
N GLN A 242 11.74 8.33 -12.07
CA GLN A 242 12.35 9.65 -11.83
C GLN A 242 11.37 10.64 -11.18
N PHE A 243 10.12 10.72 -11.65
CA PHE A 243 9.11 11.62 -11.09
C PHE A 243 8.84 11.32 -9.62
N LEU A 244 8.79 10.03 -9.23
CA LEU A 244 8.56 9.62 -7.84
C LEU A 244 9.76 9.98 -6.93
N LEU A 245 11.00 9.83 -7.42
CA LEU A 245 12.20 10.31 -6.70
C LEU A 245 12.15 11.83 -6.49
N GLN A 246 11.92 12.56 -7.58
CA GLN A 246 11.91 14.02 -7.59
C GLN A 246 10.81 14.58 -6.69
N PHE A 247 9.58 14.07 -6.78
CA PHE A 247 8.49 14.49 -5.93
C PHE A 247 8.70 14.07 -4.46
N SER A 248 9.37 12.95 -4.19
CA SER A 248 9.73 12.55 -2.81
C SER A 248 10.79 13.46 -2.19
N ASP A 249 11.78 13.91 -2.97
CA ASP A 249 12.77 14.93 -2.55
C ASP A 249 12.08 16.25 -2.19
N VAL A 250 11.11 16.69 -3.02
CA VAL A 250 10.27 17.87 -2.71
C VAL A 250 9.55 17.72 -1.38
N LEU A 251 8.74 16.67 -1.23
CA LEU A 251 7.89 16.47 -0.05
C LEU A 251 8.72 16.34 1.24
N THR A 252 9.87 15.66 1.15
CA THR A 252 10.78 15.49 2.30
C THR A 252 11.45 16.80 2.69
N LYS A 253 11.97 17.56 1.72
CA LYS A 253 12.55 18.89 1.97
C LYS A 253 11.52 19.87 2.54
N TRP A 254 10.29 19.87 2.01
CA TRP A 254 9.19 20.71 2.49
C TRP A 254 8.81 20.40 3.95
N ARG A 255 8.73 19.11 4.32
CA ARG A 255 8.50 18.68 5.70
C ARG A 255 9.66 19.02 6.64
N ARG A 256 10.92 18.86 6.18
CA ARG A 256 12.09 19.26 6.98
C ARG A 256 12.15 20.76 7.23
N PHE A 257 11.78 21.58 6.25
CA PHE A 257 11.69 23.03 6.43
C PHE A 257 10.65 23.39 7.50
N PHE A 258 9.46 22.78 7.48
CA PHE A 258 8.46 22.96 8.55
C PHE A 258 9.02 22.61 9.93
N HIS A 259 9.70 21.46 10.07
CA HIS A 259 10.30 21.05 11.34
C HIS A 259 11.44 21.97 11.79
N GLN A 260 12.19 22.57 10.86
CA GLN A 260 13.18 23.59 11.20
C GLN A 260 12.50 24.88 11.70
N MET A 261 11.43 25.33 11.05
CA MET A 261 10.64 26.48 11.51
C MET A 261 9.99 26.22 12.89
N ALA A 262 9.59 24.98 13.16
CA ALA A 262 9.15 24.55 14.49
C ALA A 262 10.27 24.67 15.52
N ALA A 263 11.49 24.23 15.19
CA ALA A 263 12.64 24.34 16.07
C ALA A 263 13.01 25.80 16.39
N GLU A 264 12.93 26.71 15.42
CA GLU A 264 13.14 28.15 15.66
C GLU A 264 12.09 28.76 16.60
N GLN A 265 10.85 28.24 16.59
CA GLN A 265 9.80 28.62 17.54
C GLN A 265 9.86 27.86 18.87
N GLY A 266 10.94 27.11 19.15
CA GLY A 266 11.10 26.33 20.39
C GLY A 266 10.22 25.06 20.46
N LYS A 267 9.63 24.63 19.35
CA LYS A 267 8.69 23.51 19.21
C LYS A 267 9.37 22.24 18.68
N ALA A 268 10.69 22.13 18.82
CA ALA A 268 11.48 20.98 18.40
C ALA A 268 11.12 19.71 19.19
N GLY A 269 11.02 18.57 18.51
CA GLY A 269 10.80 17.26 19.15
C GLY A 269 9.37 16.98 19.62
N LEU A 270 8.41 17.88 19.36
CA LEU A 270 6.99 17.58 19.48
C LEU A 270 6.56 16.56 18.41
N ALA A 271 5.49 15.80 18.68
CA ALA A 271 4.92 14.91 17.68
C ALA A 271 4.33 15.73 16.52
N ALA A 272 4.36 15.19 15.29
CA ALA A 272 3.95 15.95 14.11
C ALA A 272 2.50 16.50 14.18
N MET A 273 1.61 15.80 14.88
CA MET A 273 0.23 16.21 15.15
C MET A 273 0.09 17.39 16.13
N ASP A 274 1.05 17.56 17.04
CA ASP A 274 1.05 18.61 18.07
C ASP A 274 1.83 19.86 17.64
N THR A 275 2.65 19.75 16.59
CA THR A 275 3.49 20.83 16.08
C THR A 275 2.67 21.85 15.28
N LYS A 276 2.47 23.04 15.86
CA LYS A 276 1.81 24.19 15.23
C LYS A 276 2.73 25.39 15.19
N LEU A 277 2.86 26.05 14.05
CA LEU A 277 3.68 27.25 13.86
C LEU A 277 2.83 28.52 14.03
N GLU A 278 3.33 29.51 14.76
CA GLU A 278 2.77 30.87 14.71
C GLU A 278 3.07 31.44 13.33
N VAL A 279 2.04 31.87 12.60
CA VAL A 279 2.20 32.32 11.21
C VAL A 279 2.98 33.62 11.12
N ALA A 280 2.78 34.54 12.07
CA ALA A 280 3.55 35.79 12.11
C ALA A 280 5.06 35.55 12.27
N ALA A 281 5.45 34.65 13.17
CA ALA A 281 6.86 34.29 13.36
C ALA A 281 7.44 33.51 12.17
N LEU A 282 6.63 32.65 11.52
CA LEU A 282 7.00 31.97 10.27
C LEU A 282 7.22 32.97 9.12
N GLN A 283 6.33 33.95 8.96
CA GLN A 283 6.47 35.03 7.99
C GLN A 283 7.76 35.84 8.23
N GLU A 284 8.06 36.19 9.48
CA GLU A 284 9.29 36.89 9.83
C GLU A 284 10.55 36.04 9.57
N SER A 285 10.59 34.75 9.93
CA SER A 285 11.72 33.87 9.63
C SER A 285 11.95 33.73 8.12
N VAL A 286 10.91 33.47 7.32
CA VAL A 286 11.02 33.32 5.86
C VAL A 286 11.53 34.60 5.19
N VAL A 287 11.00 35.77 5.59
CA VAL A 287 11.44 37.07 5.07
C VAL A 287 12.88 37.38 5.49
N LYS A 288 13.24 37.09 6.75
CA LYS A 288 14.60 37.27 7.28
C LYS A 288 15.63 36.38 6.59
N MET A 289 15.23 35.18 6.18
CA MET A 289 16.06 34.26 5.39
C MET A 289 16.20 34.66 3.92
N GLY A 290 15.40 35.63 3.44
CA GLY A 290 15.38 36.06 2.03
C GLY A 290 14.59 35.13 1.09
N ILE A 291 13.89 34.14 1.65
CA ILE A 291 13.24 33.05 0.90
C ILE A 291 12.11 33.60 0.02
N ALA A 292 11.25 34.43 0.60
CA ALA A 292 10.14 35.10 -0.07
C ALA A 292 10.01 36.53 0.43
N SER A 293 9.53 37.44 -0.41
CA SER A 293 9.13 38.77 0.05
C SER A 293 7.91 38.68 0.97
N ARG A 294 7.73 39.70 1.82
CA ARG A 294 6.61 39.75 2.78
C ARG A 294 5.25 39.60 2.08
N MET A 295 5.07 40.25 0.94
CA MET A 295 3.85 40.17 0.13
C MET A 295 3.64 38.77 -0.48
N GLU A 296 4.70 38.05 -0.84
CA GLU A 296 4.56 36.68 -1.38
C GLU A 296 4.11 35.71 -0.29
N ILE A 297 4.74 35.71 0.89
CA ILE A 297 4.34 34.79 1.97
C ILE A 297 3.01 35.16 2.63
N GLU A 298 2.65 36.45 2.69
CA GLU A 298 1.29 36.86 3.11
C GLU A 298 0.21 36.30 2.17
N ASN A 299 0.52 36.05 0.90
CA ASN A 299 -0.39 35.39 -0.06
C ASN A 299 -0.37 33.85 0.01
N TRP A 300 0.60 33.21 0.67
CA TRP A 300 0.62 31.74 0.83
C TRP A 300 -0.48 31.26 1.77
N PHE A 301 -0.79 32.06 2.80
CA PHE A 301 -1.74 31.69 3.83
C PHE A 301 -3.07 32.41 3.64
N THR A 302 -4.06 31.67 3.17
CA THR A 302 -5.44 32.16 3.05
C THR A 302 -6.17 32.07 4.38
N VAL A 303 -7.28 32.80 4.52
CA VAL A 303 -8.19 32.65 5.68
C VAL A 303 -8.69 31.20 5.83
N GLU A 304 -8.78 30.45 4.72
CA GLU A 304 -9.18 29.03 4.70
C GLU A 304 -8.11 28.11 5.30
N THR A 305 -6.82 28.46 5.21
CA THR A 305 -5.69 27.67 5.74
C THR A 305 -5.17 28.10 7.12
N LEU A 306 -5.59 29.25 7.64
CA LEU A 306 -5.09 29.82 8.92
C LEU A 306 -5.90 29.44 10.16
N GLY A 307 -7.07 28.83 9.97
CA GLY A 307 -8.02 28.55 11.04
C GLY A 307 -8.44 29.82 11.80
N VAL A 308 -8.80 29.66 13.08
CA VAL A 308 -9.21 30.77 13.95
C VAL A 308 -8.07 31.27 14.84
N SER A 309 -6.98 30.50 14.98
CA SER A 309 -5.89 30.75 15.93
C SER A 309 -4.68 31.47 15.35
N GLY A 310 -4.58 31.67 14.02
CA GLY A 310 -3.38 32.25 13.40
C GLY A 310 -2.16 31.32 13.43
N THR A 311 -2.41 30.02 13.62
CA THR A 311 -1.40 28.97 13.72
C THR A 311 -1.57 27.97 12.58
N LEU A 312 -0.46 27.43 12.09
CA LEU A 312 -0.40 26.52 10.96
C LEU A 312 0.26 25.20 11.35
N ASP A 313 -0.38 24.05 11.12
CA ASP A 313 0.25 22.74 11.32
C ASP A 313 0.81 22.12 10.02
N LEU A 314 1.33 20.90 10.12
CA LEU A 314 2.01 20.23 9.01
C LEU A 314 1.04 19.85 7.86
N LEU A 315 -0.25 19.68 8.13
CA LEU A 315 -1.24 19.40 7.10
C LEU A 315 -1.60 20.68 6.34
N ASP A 316 -1.80 21.77 7.06
CA ASP A 316 -2.04 23.09 6.46
C ASP A 316 -0.81 23.52 5.63
N TRP A 317 0.41 23.29 6.14
CA TRP A 317 1.67 23.47 5.40
C TRP A 317 1.78 22.58 4.15
N GLY A 318 1.32 21.33 4.25
CA GLY A 318 1.29 20.39 3.13
C GLY A 318 0.31 20.80 2.03
N SER A 319 -0.80 21.47 2.39
CA SER A 319 -1.81 21.96 1.44
C SER A 319 -1.29 23.06 0.50
N LEU A 320 -0.18 23.74 0.85
CA LEU A 320 0.45 24.74 -0.01
C LEU A 320 1.02 24.15 -1.31
N ILE A 321 1.41 22.86 -1.30
CA ILE A 321 1.84 22.12 -2.50
C ILE A 321 0.63 21.72 -3.38
N ASP A 322 -0.58 21.77 -2.82
CA ASP A 322 -1.83 21.25 -3.41
C ASP A 322 -2.75 22.35 -3.98
N SER A 323 -2.36 23.63 -3.92
CA SER A 323 -3.23 24.77 -4.26
C SER A 323 -3.37 25.03 -5.77
N ARG A 324 -3.93 24.04 -6.49
CA ARG A 324 -4.74 24.15 -7.73
C ARG A 324 -4.12 24.75 -9.01
N THR A 325 -2.82 25.07 -9.10
CA THR A 325 -2.20 25.55 -10.35
C THR A 325 -0.81 24.96 -10.64
N GLU A 326 -0.62 24.48 -11.87
CA GLU A 326 0.66 24.27 -12.57
C GLU A 326 1.84 23.79 -11.69
N LEU A 327 1.79 22.51 -11.26
CA LEU A 327 2.83 21.85 -10.46
C LEU A 327 4.27 22.13 -10.95
N SER A 328 4.53 22.18 -12.25
CA SER A 328 5.87 22.44 -12.79
C SER A 328 6.39 23.87 -12.61
N LYS A 329 5.53 24.84 -12.27
CA LYS A 329 5.93 26.24 -12.00
C LYS A 329 6.13 26.56 -10.51
N HIS A 330 5.60 25.72 -9.61
CA HIS A 330 5.52 26.02 -8.17
C HIS A 330 6.23 25.02 -7.25
N LEU A 331 6.87 23.98 -7.78
CA LEU A 331 7.73 23.08 -7.00
C LEU A 331 9.09 23.74 -6.71
N VAL A 332 9.05 24.77 -5.85
CA VAL A 332 10.20 25.47 -5.27
C VAL A 332 10.42 25.00 -3.83
N VAL A 333 11.67 24.91 -3.39
CA VAL A 333 12.02 24.74 -1.96
C VAL A 333 12.99 25.84 -1.54
N PRO A 334 12.87 26.33 -0.30
CA PRO A 334 13.89 27.17 0.30
C PRO A 334 15.22 26.42 0.37
N ASN A 335 16.23 26.90 -0.36
CA ASN A 335 17.59 26.43 -0.21
C ASN A 335 18.23 27.13 1.00
N MET A 336 18.50 26.36 2.05
CA MET A 336 19.02 26.87 3.33
C MET A 336 20.46 27.41 3.26
N GLN A 337 21.20 27.13 2.19
CA GLN A 337 22.56 27.64 1.98
C GLN A 337 22.58 28.96 1.19
N THR A 338 21.61 29.17 0.30
CA THR A 338 21.52 30.38 -0.55
C THR A 338 20.45 31.37 -0.08
N GLY A 339 19.54 30.97 0.80
CA GLY A 339 18.44 31.79 1.30
C GLY A 339 17.32 32.03 0.29
N GLN A 340 17.28 31.31 -0.83
CA GLN A 340 16.36 31.58 -1.94
C GLN A 340 15.38 30.42 -2.16
N LEU A 341 14.18 30.73 -2.68
CA LEU A 341 13.31 29.73 -3.31
C LEU A 341 13.96 29.26 -4.62
N GLU A 342 14.52 28.06 -4.58
CA GLU A 342 15.05 27.41 -5.78
C GLU A 342 13.99 26.45 -6.34
N PRO A 343 13.74 26.45 -7.66
CA PRO A 343 13.03 25.35 -8.31
C PRO A 343 13.75 24.03 -7.97
N LEU A 344 13.07 23.15 -7.24
CA LEU A 344 13.58 21.79 -6.90
C LEU A 344 13.91 20.98 -8.13
N LEU A 345 13.16 21.28 -9.16
CA LEU A 345 13.23 20.71 -10.48
C LEU A 345 13.89 21.78 -11.33
N SER A 346 15.04 21.43 -11.91
CA SER A 346 15.31 21.86 -13.28
C SER A 346 14.01 21.70 -14.06
N ARG A 347 13.54 22.78 -14.71
CA ARG A 347 12.24 22.81 -15.39
C ARG A 347 12.07 21.49 -16.14
N PHE A 348 11.04 20.72 -15.76
CA PHE A 348 10.76 19.45 -16.42
C PHE A 348 10.75 19.69 -17.92
N THR A 349 11.41 18.82 -18.68
CA THR A 349 11.22 18.80 -20.12
C THR A 349 9.73 18.52 -20.39
N GLU A 350 9.20 19.05 -21.50
CA GLU A 350 7.78 18.83 -21.86
C GLU A 350 7.41 17.34 -21.87
N GLU A 351 8.36 16.46 -22.19
CA GLU A 351 8.14 15.01 -22.16
C GLU A 351 8.17 14.42 -20.73
N GLU A 352 8.94 14.96 -19.78
CA GLU A 352 8.85 14.56 -18.36
C GLU A 352 7.52 15.00 -17.73
N GLU A 353 7.01 16.20 -18.05
CA GLU A 353 5.65 16.63 -17.63
C GLU A 353 4.57 15.70 -18.21
N ARG A 354 4.73 15.26 -19.46
CA ARG A 354 3.81 14.31 -20.09
C ARG A 354 3.92 12.92 -19.49
N GLN A 355 5.12 12.44 -19.12
CA GLN A 355 5.33 11.17 -18.43
C GLN A 355 4.68 11.17 -17.04
N MET A 356 4.84 12.24 -16.27
CA MET A 356 4.10 12.47 -15.02
C MET A 356 2.59 12.45 -15.25
N THR A 357 2.09 13.21 -16.22
CA THR A 357 0.66 13.29 -16.54
C THR A 357 0.08 11.93 -16.91
N ARG A 358 0.78 11.13 -17.73
CA ARG A 358 0.39 9.77 -18.11
C ARG A 358 0.34 8.84 -16.89
N MET A 359 1.32 8.88 -15.97
CA MET A 359 1.30 8.08 -14.75
C MET A 359 0.04 8.36 -13.92
N LEU A 360 -0.30 9.64 -13.72
CA LEU A 360 -1.51 10.05 -12.98
C LEU A 360 -2.80 9.62 -13.71
N GLN A 361 -2.84 9.71 -15.04
CA GLN A 361 -3.96 9.21 -15.85
C GLN A 361 -4.15 7.70 -15.72
N ARG A 362 -3.07 6.90 -15.69
CA ARG A 362 -3.17 5.45 -15.49
C ARG A 362 -3.70 5.11 -14.10
N MET A 363 -3.28 5.82 -13.06
CA MET A 363 -3.84 5.66 -11.70
C MET A 363 -5.35 5.98 -11.67
N ASP A 364 -5.77 7.07 -12.32
CA ASP A 364 -7.17 7.49 -12.41
C ASP A 364 -8.05 6.47 -13.17
N VAL A 365 -7.54 5.91 -14.27
CA VAL A 365 -8.20 4.83 -15.04
C VAL A 365 -8.40 3.57 -14.19
N LEU A 366 -7.38 3.15 -13.45
CA LEU A 366 -7.46 1.98 -12.56
C LEU A 366 -8.47 2.21 -11.42
N ALA A 367 -8.42 3.38 -10.77
CA ALA A 367 -9.33 3.73 -9.68
C ALA A 367 -10.80 3.82 -10.14
N LYS A 368 -11.06 4.39 -11.32
CA LYS A 368 -12.39 4.39 -11.96
C LYS A 368 -12.88 2.97 -12.20
N LYS A 369 -12.08 2.14 -12.87
CA LYS A 369 -12.47 0.75 -13.17
C LYS A 369 -12.76 -0.05 -11.90
N ALA A 370 -11.95 0.12 -10.86
CA ALA A 370 -12.15 -0.54 -9.58
C ALA A 370 -13.45 -0.10 -8.90
N SER A 371 -13.78 1.20 -8.97
CA SER A 371 -15.08 1.73 -8.51
C SER A 371 -16.25 1.11 -9.28
N GLU A 372 -16.17 1.07 -10.61
CA GLU A 372 -17.20 0.51 -11.51
C GLU A 372 -17.50 -0.98 -11.23
N VAL A 373 -16.47 -1.80 -10.97
CA VAL A 373 -16.64 -3.24 -10.68
C VAL A 373 -16.77 -3.57 -9.20
N GLY A 374 -16.73 -2.55 -8.33
CA GLY A 374 -16.87 -2.71 -6.87
C GLY A 374 -15.64 -3.25 -6.12
N VAL A 375 -14.47 -3.36 -6.76
CA VAL A 375 -13.22 -3.90 -6.21
C VAL A 375 -12.40 -2.82 -5.49
N ARG A 376 -11.75 -3.18 -4.39
CA ARG A 376 -10.86 -2.28 -3.65
C ARG A 376 -9.44 -2.33 -4.20
N LEU A 377 -8.76 -1.18 -4.34
CA LEU A 377 -7.36 -1.11 -4.76
C LEU A 377 -6.42 -0.96 -3.58
N MET A 378 -5.38 -1.78 -3.55
CA MET A 378 -4.23 -1.60 -2.67
C MET A 378 -3.08 -1.01 -3.46
N VAL A 379 -2.64 0.19 -3.10
CA VAL A 379 -1.38 0.73 -3.60
C VAL A 379 -0.27 0.17 -2.72
N ASP A 380 0.55 -0.71 -3.29
CA ASP A 380 1.66 -1.33 -2.57
C ASP A 380 2.81 -0.36 -2.39
N ALA A 381 3.30 -0.28 -1.15
CA ALA A 381 4.50 0.49 -0.83
C ALA A 381 5.75 -0.08 -1.52
N GLU A 382 6.71 0.80 -1.79
CA GLU A 382 7.95 0.51 -2.51
C GLU A 382 9.17 0.95 -1.68
N GLN A 383 10.31 1.25 -2.31
CA GLN A 383 11.50 1.73 -1.61
C GLN A 383 11.31 3.14 -0.99
N THR A 384 12.05 3.45 0.07
CA THR A 384 11.87 4.68 0.89
C THR A 384 12.02 5.97 0.08
N TYR A 385 12.83 5.95 -0.96
CA TYR A 385 13.09 7.10 -1.84
C TYR A 385 11.99 7.33 -2.89
N PHE A 386 11.04 6.41 -3.06
CA PHE A 386 9.80 6.65 -3.81
C PHE A 386 8.58 6.87 -2.89
N GLN A 387 8.65 6.37 -1.65
CA GLN A 387 7.46 6.21 -0.81
C GLN A 387 6.72 7.52 -0.47
N PRO A 388 7.37 8.67 -0.20
CA PRO A 388 6.66 9.93 0.05
C PRO A 388 5.75 10.34 -1.12
N ALA A 389 6.24 10.27 -2.36
CA ALA A 389 5.43 10.51 -3.55
C ALA A 389 4.31 9.49 -3.71
N ILE A 390 4.59 8.20 -3.52
CA ILE A 390 3.60 7.12 -3.62
C ILE A 390 2.47 7.32 -2.61
N SER A 391 2.80 7.61 -1.35
CA SER A 391 1.82 7.91 -0.30
C SER A 391 0.97 9.13 -0.67
N ARG A 392 1.57 10.28 -1.04
CA ARG A 392 0.81 11.49 -1.37
C ARG A 392 -0.15 11.27 -2.55
N LEU A 393 0.33 10.66 -3.63
CA LEU A 393 -0.50 10.36 -4.80
C LEU A 393 -1.63 9.37 -4.47
N THR A 394 -1.40 8.44 -3.53
CA THR A 394 -2.45 7.52 -3.06
C THR A 394 -3.50 8.26 -2.23
N LEU A 395 -3.12 9.21 -1.39
CA LEU A 395 -4.06 10.04 -0.62
C LEU A 395 -4.94 10.89 -1.54
N GLU A 396 -4.41 11.46 -2.62
CA GLU A 396 -5.26 12.14 -3.63
C GLU A 396 -6.27 11.18 -4.28
N MET A 397 -5.91 9.91 -4.48
CA MET A 397 -6.88 8.91 -4.96
C MET A 397 -7.90 8.56 -3.85
N GLN A 398 -7.53 8.51 -2.58
CA GLN A 398 -8.51 8.34 -1.49
C GLN A 398 -9.50 9.52 -1.44
N ARG A 399 -8.99 10.75 -1.42
CA ARG A 399 -9.78 11.99 -1.44
C ARG A 399 -10.79 12.03 -2.57
N ARG A 400 -10.41 11.54 -3.76
CA ARG A 400 -11.26 11.55 -4.97
C ARG A 400 -12.24 10.37 -5.06
N PHE A 401 -11.88 9.18 -4.58
CA PHE A 401 -12.66 7.94 -4.81
C PHE A 401 -13.25 7.31 -3.54
N ASN A 402 -12.70 7.58 -2.35
CA ASN A 402 -13.21 7.05 -1.09
C ASN A 402 -14.32 7.94 -0.50
N VAL A 403 -15.37 8.21 -1.28
CA VAL A 403 -16.45 9.12 -0.83
C VAL A 403 -17.39 8.40 0.16
N GLU A 404 -17.98 7.28 -0.25
CA GLU A 404 -18.95 6.52 0.56
C GLU A 404 -18.27 5.44 1.41
N ARG A 405 -17.24 4.79 0.86
CA ARG A 405 -16.51 3.67 1.49
C ARG A 405 -15.02 3.71 1.13
N PRO A 406 -14.12 3.14 1.95
CA PRO A 406 -12.72 2.95 1.56
C PRO A 406 -12.61 2.03 0.33
N LEU A 407 -12.23 2.61 -0.81
CA LEU A 407 -12.00 1.91 -2.07
C LEU A 407 -10.49 1.74 -2.31
N ILE A 408 -9.75 2.83 -2.14
CA ILE A 408 -8.30 2.94 -2.29
C ILE A 408 -7.64 2.84 -0.92
N PHE A 409 -6.63 1.98 -0.80
CA PHE A 409 -5.88 1.73 0.42
C PHE A 409 -4.40 2.12 0.22
N ASN A 410 -3.88 2.99 1.10
CA ASN A 410 -2.46 3.32 1.15
C ASN A 410 -1.70 2.30 2.03
N THR A 411 -0.50 1.89 1.61
CA THR A 411 0.32 0.94 2.36
C THR A 411 1.35 1.67 3.23
N TYR A 412 1.25 1.51 4.54
CA TYR A 412 2.20 2.06 5.52
C TYR A 412 3.17 0.96 5.98
N GLN A 413 4.46 1.27 5.92
CA GLN A 413 5.52 0.34 6.26
C GLN A 413 6.07 0.65 7.66
N CYS A 414 5.65 -0.12 8.67
CA CYS A 414 5.96 0.12 10.08
C CYS A 414 7.42 -0.19 10.49
N TYR A 415 8.26 -0.65 9.55
CA TYR A 415 9.73 -0.66 9.74
C TYR A 415 10.34 0.73 9.65
N LEU A 416 9.64 1.76 9.15
CA LEU A 416 10.14 3.12 9.08
C LEU A 416 10.00 3.85 10.42
N LYS A 417 10.93 4.77 10.69
CA LYS A 417 10.87 5.69 11.85
C LYS A 417 9.62 6.59 11.79
N ASP A 418 9.33 7.13 10.60
CA ASP A 418 8.24 8.09 10.38
C ASP A 418 6.85 7.44 10.25
N ALA A 419 6.74 6.10 10.38
CA ALA A 419 5.51 5.38 10.11
C ALA A 419 4.32 5.87 10.95
N TYR A 420 4.54 6.16 12.23
CA TYR A 420 3.49 6.66 13.13
C TYR A 420 3.02 8.06 12.74
N ASP A 421 3.94 8.99 12.50
CA ASP A 421 3.59 10.33 12.06
C ASP A 421 2.80 10.29 10.74
N ASN A 422 3.25 9.50 9.77
CA ASN A 422 2.57 9.39 8.48
C ASN A 422 1.15 8.83 8.63
N VAL A 423 0.95 7.78 9.45
CA VAL A 423 -0.40 7.22 9.69
C VAL A 423 -1.30 8.23 10.41
N THR A 424 -0.80 8.91 11.45
CA THR A 424 -1.59 9.84 12.26
C THR A 424 -2.00 11.10 11.48
N LEU A 425 -1.06 11.70 10.73
CA LEU A 425 -1.31 12.83 9.85
C LEU A 425 -2.32 12.51 8.74
N ASP A 426 -2.20 11.33 8.11
CA ASP A 426 -3.09 10.96 7.00
C ASP A 426 -4.53 10.64 7.47
N VAL A 427 -4.69 10.05 8.67
CA VAL A 427 -5.99 9.87 9.35
C VAL A 427 -6.61 11.23 9.64
N GLU A 428 -5.84 12.14 10.24
CA GLU A 428 -6.28 13.50 10.56
C GLU A 428 -6.69 14.29 9.32
N LEU A 429 -5.93 14.19 8.23
CA LEU A 429 -6.25 14.86 6.97
C LEU A 429 -7.56 14.32 6.38
N ALA A 430 -7.75 13.00 6.36
CA ALA A 430 -9.00 12.38 5.94
C ALA A 430 -10.19 12.82 6.81
N ARG A 431 -9.97 13.00 8.12
CA ARG A 431 -10.97 13.50 9.07
C ARG A 431 -11.34 14.97 8.84
N ARG A 432 -10.36 15.83 8.54
CA ARG A 432 -10.57 17.27 8.23
C ARG A 432 -11.36 17.48 6.95
N GLU A 433 -11.01 16.73 5.90
CA GLU A 433 -11.60 16.90 4.57
C GLU A 433 -12.81 15.99 4.31
N GLY A 434 -13.04 14.98 5.17
CA GLY A 434 -14.27 14.20 5.18
C GLY A 434 -14.38 13.09 4.14
N TRP A 435 -13.26 12.47 3.73
CA TRP A 435 -13.27 11.23 2.94
C TRP A 435 -13.08 9.99 3.82
N CYS A 436 -13.35 8.81 3.26
CA CYS A 436 -13.21 7.54 3.97
C CYS A 436 -11.76 7.02 3.94
N PHE A 437 -11.09 6.93 5.09
CA PHE A 437 -9.67 6.55 5.17
C PHE A 437 -9.46 5.05 4.93
N GLY A 438 -8.46 4.70 4.11
CA GLY A 438 -8.06 3.31 3.83
C GLY A 438 -6.58 3.06 4.06
N ALA A 439 -6.22 2.22 5.04
CA ALA A 439 -4.84 1.87 5.35
C ALA A 439 -4.55 0.38 5.22
N LYS A 440 -3.34 0.03 4.78
CA LYS A 440 -2.75 -1.31 4.86
C LYS A 440 -1.46 -1.21 5.66
N LEU A 441 -1.42 -1.84 6.84
CA LEU A 441 -0.25 -1.85 7.70
C LEU A 441 0.59 -3.10 7.42
N VAL A 442 1.83 -2.90 6.95
CA VAL A 442 2.85 -3.95 6.80
C VAL A 442 4.06 -3.63 7.69
N ARG A 443 4.93 -4.62 7.96
CA ARG A 443 6.26 -4.33 8.52
C ARG A 443 7.10 -3.60 7.47
N GLY A 444 7.51 -4.30 6.43
CA GLY A 444 8.31 -3.78 5.32
C GLY A 444 8.94 -4.91 4.52
N ALA A 445 9.30 -4.65 3.27
CA ALA A 445 9.88 -5.65 2.36
C ALA A 445 11.34 -5.39 1.96
N TYR A 446 11.84 -4.18 2.24
CA TYR A 446 13.09 -3.65 1.70
C TYR A 446 14.19 -3.49 2.77
N MET A 447 13.96 -3.96 4.02
CA MET A 447 14.80 -3.70 5.21
C MET A 447 16.31 -3.80 4.99
N ALA A 448 16.78 -4.90 4.38
CA ALA A 448 18.21 -5.13 4.17
C ALA A 448 18.81 -4.17 3.12
N GLN A 449 18.10 -3.98 2.00
CA GLN A 449 18.49 -3.05 0.93
C GLN A 449 18.53 -1.59 1.43
N GLU A 450 17.52 -1.15 2.19
CA GLU A 450 17.47 0.23 2.72
C GLU A 450 18.64 0.54 3.67
N ARG A 451 18.95 -0.37 4.60
CA ARG A 451 20.06 -0.20 5.55
C ARG A 451 21.42 -0.23 4.85
N ALA A 452 21.61 -1.13 3.88
CA ALA A 452 22.83 -1.17 3.07
C ALA A 452 23.00 0.12 2.24
N ARG A 453 21.91 0.61 1.65
CA ARG A 453 21.89 1.84 0.84
C ARG A 453 22.15 3.10 1.66
N ALA A 454 21.57 3.22 2.85
CA ALA A 454 21.84 4.33 3.77
C ALA A 454 23.32 4.42 4.16
N LEU A 455 23.93 3.26 4.47
CA LEU A 455 25.35 3.16 4.81
C LEU A 455 26.27 3.53 3.64
N GLU A 456 26.07 2.91 2.47
CA GLU A 456 26.93 3.09 1.28
C GLU A 456 26.88 4.53 0.74
N ILE A 457 25.68 5.13 0.66
CA ILE A 457 25.50 6.49 0.13
C ILE A 457 25.79 7.56 1.21
N GLY A 458 25.71 7.18 2.49
CA GLY A 458 25.93 8.08 3.62
C GLY A 458 24.77 9.07 3.80
N TYR A 459 23.58 8.54 4.09
CA TYR A 459 22.42 9.25 4.64
C TYR A 459 21.88 8.49 5.88
N GLU A 460 20.97 9.10 6.65
CA GLU A 460 20.43 8.45 7.85
C GLU A 460 19.66 7.16 7.53
N ASP A 461 19.89 6.07 8.28
CA ASP A 461 19.07 4.85 8.17
C ASP A 461 17.59 5.19 8.45
N PRO A 462 16.66 5.09 7.48
CA PRO A 462 15.27 5.45 7.68
C PRO A 462 14.48 4.41 8.50
N ILE A 463 15.09 3.24 8.78
CA ILE A 463 14.41 2.11 9.40
C ILE A 463 14.64 2.03 10.91
N ASN A 464 13.71 1.38 11.60
CA ASN A 464 13.79 1.06 13.02
C ASN A 464 15.01 0.13 13.29
N PRO A 465 15.70 0.28 14.43
CA PRO A 465 16.98 -0.39 14.66
C PRO A 465 16.86 -1.91 14.68
N THR A 466 15.79 -2.44 15.28
CA THR A 466 15.56 -3.88 15.50
C THR A 466 14.19 -4.35 15.01
N TYR A 467 14.02 -5.69 14.96
CA TYR A 467 12.73 -6.33 14.68
C TYR A 467 11.69 -6.00 15.78
N GLU A 468 12.12 -5.95 17.03
CA GLU A 468 11.29 -5.61 18.19
C GLU A 468 10.81 -4.16 18.12
N ALA A 469 11.68 -3.21 17.75
CA ALA A 469 11.30 -1.82 17.50
C ALA A 469 10.31 -1.70 16.34
N THR A 470 10.48 -2.49 15.27
CA THR A 470 9.53 -2.58 14.16
C THR A 470 8.16 -3.13 14.61
N ASN A 471 8.14 -4.12 15.52
CA ASN A 471 6.88 -4.64 16.09
C ASN A 471 6.19 -3.59 16.97
N ALA A 472 6.95 -2.89 17.81
CA ALA A 472 6.41 -1.82 18.65
C ALA A 472 5.82 -0.68 17.79
N MET A 473 6.52 -0.28 16.72
CA MET A 473 6.01 0.69 15.75
C MET A 473 4.73 0.20 15.06
N TYR A 474 4.68 -1.07 14.64
CA TYR A 474 3.48 -1.67 14.03
C TYR A 474 2.29 -1.64 14.98
N HIS A 475 2.46 -2.10 16.23
CA HIS A 475 1.39 -2.08 17.24
C HIS A 475 0.97 -0.65 17.59
N ARG A 476 1.91 0.32 17.65
CA ARG A 476 1.60 1.73 17.90
C ARG A 476 0.75 2.34 16.77
N CYS A 477 1.12 2.11 15.51
CA CYS A 477 0.35 2.56 14.35
C CYS A 477 -1.04 1.89 14.30
N LEU A 478 -1.09 0.57 14.51
CA LEU A 478 -2.33 -0.19 14.52
C LEU A 478 -3.28 0.28 15.64
N ASN A 479 -2.78 0.47 16.86
CA ASN A 479 -3.60 0.91 17.98
C ASN A 479 -4.28 2.26 17.70
N TYR A 480 -3.53 3.23 17.17
CA TYR A 480 -4.08 4.53 16.80
C TYR A 480 -5.19 4.41 15.75
N VAL A 481 -4.99 3.60 14.70
CA VAL A 481 -6.02 3.39 13.67
C VAL A 481 -7.24 2.69 14.25
N LEU A 482 -7.07 1.66 15.11
CA LEU A 482 -8.20 0.98 15.77
C LEU A 482 -8.99 1.92 16.70
N GLU A 483 -8.31 2.83 17.40
CA GLU A 483 -8.97 3.87 18.21
C GLU A 483 -9.77 4.85 17.35
N GLU A 484 -9.25 5.25 16.18
CA GLU A 484 -10.03 6.01 15.20
C GLU A 484 -11.25 5.22 14.70
N LEU A 485 -11.12 3.91 14.38
CA LEU A 485 -12.24 3.09 13.89
C LEU A 485 -13.45 3.08 14.84
N LYS A 486 -13.19 3.12 16.16
CA LYS A 486 -14.23 3.16 17.20
C LYS A 486 -15.07 4.43 17.15
N HIS A 487 -14.48 5.55 16.75
CA HIS A 487 -15.14 6.85 16.68
C HIS A 487 -15.59 7.21 15.26
N ASN A 488 -14.97 6.61 14.24
CA ASN A 488 -15.15 6.94 12.84
C ASN A 488 -15.42 5.68 11.99
N ALA A 489 -16.70 5.43 11.71
CA ALA A 489 -17.16 4.37 10.81
C ALA A 489 -16.67 4.52 9.36
N ARG A 490 -16.05 5.66 8.99
CA ARG A 490 -15.55 5.95 7.64
C ARG A 490 -14.08 5.54 7.44
N ALA A 491 -13.45 4.88 8.40
CA ALA A 491 -12.10 4.36 8.26
C ALA A 491 -12.06 2.82 8.15
N ALA A 492 -11.05 2.28 7.46
CA ALA A 492 -10.76 0.86 7.39
C ALA A 492 -9.26 0.54 7.37
N VAL A 493 -8.87 -0.60 7.94
CA VAL A 493 -7.47 -1.05 8.03
C VAL A 493 -7.30 -2.51 7.61
N MET A 494 -6.31 -2.78 6.76
CA MET A 494 -5.79 -4.11 6.46
C MET A 494 -4.56 -4.39 7.33
N VAL A 495 -4.71 -5.31 8.28
CA VAL A 495 -3.65 -5.85 9.13
C VAL A 495 -2.91 -6.95 8.37
N ALA A 496 -1.93 -6.55 7.54
CA ALA A 496 -1.14 -7.45 6.72
C ALA A 496 0.07 -8.00 7.51
N SER A 497 -0.12 -9.13 8.19
CA SER A 497 0.89 -9.78 9.03
C SER A 497 0.71 -11.30 9.11
N HIS A 498 1.82 -12.04 9.03
CA HIS A 498 1.93 -13.47 9.34
C HIS A 498 2.27 -13.76 10.81
N ASN A 499 2.61 -12.74 11.61
CA ASN A 499 2.98 -12.93 13.01
C ASN A 499 1.70 -13.10 13.86
N GLU A 500 1.58 -14.27 14.49
CA GLU A 500 0.42 -14.66 15.31
C GLU A 500 0.18 -13.67 16.46
N ASP A 501 1.23 -13.14 17.09
CA ASP A 501 1.12 -12.19 18.20
C ASP A 501 0.48 -10.86 17.76
N THR A 502 0.80 -10.38 16.55
CA THR A 502 0.18 -9.19 15.95
C THR A 502 -1.31 -9.41 15.70
N VAL A 503 -1.68 -10.60 15.25
CA VAL A 503 -3.09 -10.96 15.02
C VAL A 503 -3.83 -11.07 16.35
N ARG A 504 -3.26 -11.76 17.36
CA ARG A 504 -3.83 -11.86 18.71
C ARG A 504 -4.01 -10.48 19.35
N PHE A 505 -3.00 -9.61 19.27
CA PHE A 505 -3.10 -8.21 19.70
C PHE A 505 -4.26 -7.47 19.03
N THR A 506 -4.43 -7.64 17.72
CA THR A 506 -5.56 -7.04 16.98
C THR A 506 -6.90 -7.53 17.50
N LEU A 507 -7.06 -8.85 17.71
CA LEU A 507 -8.30 -9.43 18.22
C LEU A 507 -8.65 -8.91 19.63
N CYS A 508 -7.68 -8.87 20.56
CA CYS A 508 -7.90 -8.31 21.89
C CYS A 508 -8.31 -6.83 21.81
N ARG A 509 -7.63 -6.02 20.99
CA ARG A 509 -7.99 -4.60 20.83
C ARG A 509 -9.34 -4.39 20.15
N MET A 510 -9.75 -5.26 19.23
CA MET A 510 -11.11 -5.23 18.67
C MET A 510 -12.16 -5.48 19.77
N GLU A 511 -11.96 -6.48 20.62
CA GLU A 511 -12.84 -6.78 21.76
C GLU A 511 -12.89 -5.61 22.77
N GLU A 512 -11.73 -5.09 23.19
CA GLU A 512 -11.62 -3.95 24.12
C GLU A 512 -12.25 -2.64 23.58
N LEU A 513 -12.23 -2.43 22.26
CA LEU A 513 -12.80 -1.24 21.61
C LEU A 513 -14.25 -1.42 21.15
N GLY A 514 -14.79 -2.65 21.18
CA GLY A 514 -16.14 -2.97 20.72
C GLY A 514 -16.29 -3.07 19.19
N LEU A 515 -15.17 -3.24 18.46
CA LEU A 515 -15.15 -3.37 17.00
C LEU A 515 -15.56 -4.79 16.60
N HIS A 516 -16.69 -4.95 15.92
CA HIS A 516 -17.20 -6.26 15.54
C HIS A 516 -16.79 -6.62 14.09
N PRO A 517 -16.48 -7.90 13.77
CA PRO A 517 -16.10 -8.30 12.42
C PRO A 517 -17.09 -7.90 11.32
N ALA A 518 -18.39 -7.92 11.65
CA ALA A 518 -19.47 -7.53 10.74
C ALA A 518 -19.53 -6.03 10.42
N ASP A 519 -18.81 -5.17 11.17
CA ASP A 519 -18.69 -3.74 10.83
C ASP A 519 -17.76 -3.52 9.60
N CYS A 520 -17.02 -4.56 9.18
CA CYS A 520 -16.15 -4.55 7.99
C CYS A 520 -15.14 -3.38 7.92
N GLN A 521 -14.61 -2.96 9.07
CA GLN A 521 -13.55 -1.95 9.17
C GLN A 521 -12.15 -2.56 9.35
N VAL A 522 -12.03 -3.72 10.02
CA VAL A 522 -10.76 -4.42 10.23
C VAL A 522 -10.68 -5.65 9.33
N TYR A 523 -9.64 -5.69 8.50
CA TYR A 523 -9.35 -6.74 7.53
C TYR A 523 -8.01 -7.41 7.89
N PHE A 524 -7.87 -8.70 7.65
CA PHE A 524 -6.63 -9.45 7.90
C PHE A 524 -6.01 -9.94 6.59
N GLY A 525 -4.68 -9.79 6.45
CA GLY A 525 -3.96 -10.11 5.22
C GLY A 525 -2.77 -11.03 5.45
N GLN A 526 -2.71 -12.15 4.72
CA GLN A 526 -1.54 -13.06 4.66
C GLN A 526 -1.22 -13.43 3.21
N LEU A 527 0.00 -13.88 2.91
CA LEU A 527 0.33 -14.40 1.59
C LEU A 527 -0.29 -15.78 1.36
N LEU A 528 -0.66 -16.07 0.11
CA LEU A 528 -1.03 -17.41 -0.32
C LEU A 528 0.11 -18.41 -0.05
N GLY A 529 -0.22 -19.59 0.46
CA GLY A 529 0.75 -20.66 0.71
C GLY A 529 1.50 -20.55 2.04
N MET A 530 1.18 -19.56 2.88
CA MET A 530 1.81 -19.31 4.18
C MET A 530 0.73 -19.06 5.25
N CYS A 531 0.95 -19.57 6.46
CA CYS A 531 0.19 -19.27 7.67
C CYS A 531 -1.33 -19.52 7.54
N ASP A 532 -1.72 -20.63 6.93
CA ASP A 532 -3.12 -21.06 6.83
C ASP A 532 -3.76 -21.30 8.21
N GLN A 533 -2.97 -21.69 9.22
CA GLN A 533 -3.38 -21.76 10.62
C GLN A 533 -3.82 -20.43 11.25
N ILE A 534 -3.54 -19.30 10.61
CA ILE A 534 -4.05 -17.97 11.01
C ILE A 534 -5.26 -17.63 10.15
N SER A 535 -5.12 -17.67 8.83
CA SER A 535 -6.13 -17.15 7.90
C SER A 535 -7.45 -17.92 7.94
N PHE A 536 -7.40 -19.26 7.92
CA PHE A 536 -8.63 -20.06 7.83
C PHE A 536 -9.42 -20.08 9.14
N PRO A 537 -8.82 -20.18 10.34
CA PRO A 537 -9.58 -20.04 11.59
C PRO A 537 -10.25 -18.67 11.75
N LEU A 538 -9.57 -17.58 11.36
CA LEU A 538 -10.20 -16.24 11.33
C LEU A 538 -11.39 -16.18 10.35
N GLY A 539 -11.22 -16.67 9.11
CA GLY A 539 -12.28 -16.64 8.10
C GLY A 539 -13.50 -17.47 8.48
N GLN A 540 -13.26 -18.67 9.03
CA GLN A 540 -14.33 -19.54 9.55
C GLN A 540 -15.03 -18.96 10.79
N ALA A 541 -14.36 -18.09 11.55
CA ALA A 541 -14.93 -17.32 12.66
C ALA A 541 -15.64 -16.03 12.21
N GLY A 542 -15.71 -15.74 10.91
CA GLY A 542 -16.44 -14.59 10.34
C GLY A 542 -15.65 -13.29 10.26
N PHE A 543 -14.33 -13.31 10.46
CA PHE A 543 -13.48 -12.14 10.25
C PHE A 543 -13.25 -11.88 8.74
N PRO A 544 -13.17 -10.60 8.29
CA PRO A 544 -12.75 -10.29 6.92
C PRO A 544 -11.27 -10.64 6.71
N VAL A 545 -11.00 -11.81 6.11
CA VAL A 545 -9.63 -12.32 5.88
C VAL A 545 -9.38 -12.48 4.39
N TYR A 546 -8.19 -12.09 3.94
CA TYR A 546 -7.81 -12.16 2.53
C TYR A 546 -6.41 -12.77 2.37
N LYS A 547 -6.26 -13.69 1.42
CA LYS A 547 -4.93 -14.08 0.94
C LYS A 547 -4.48 -13.11 -0.14
N TYR A 548 -3.22 -12.69 -0.11
CA TYR A 548 -2.56 -12.09 -1.25
C TYR A 548 -2.20 -13.20 -2.24
N VAL A 549 -2.76 -13.14 -3.44
CA VAL A 549 -2.81 -14.24 -4.41
C VAL A 549 -2.05 -13.87 -5.69
N PRO A 550 -0.77 -14.28 -5.79
CA PRO A 550 -0.01 -14.24 -7.03
C PRO A 550 -0.62 -15.18 -8.08
N TYR A 551 -0.68 -14.72 -9.32
CA TYR A 551 -1.01 -15.54 -10.48
C TYR A 551 -0.22 -15.11 -11.73
N GLY A 552 0.01 -16.03 -12.66
CA GLY A 552 0.78 -15.80 -13.88
C GLY A 552 1.46 -17.07 -14.40
N PRO A 553 1.97 -17.07 -15.65
CA PRO A 553 2.62 -18.23 -16.26
C PRO A 553 3.83 -18.72 -15.44
N VAL A 554 4.03 -20.05 -15.35
CA VAL A 554 5.08 -20.66 -14.50
C VAL A 554 6.43 -19.99 -14.65
N MET A 555 6.89 -19.79 -15.89
CA MET A 555 8.20 -19.21 -16.19
C MET A 555 8.33 -17.74 -15.77
N GLU A 556 7.27 -16.96 -15.88
CA GLU A 556 7.25 -15.52 -15.60
C GLU A 556 7.16 -15.20 -14.10
N VAL A 557 6.67 -16.15 -13.29
CA VAL A 557 6.62 -16.04 -11.83
C VAL A 557 7.79 -16.74 -11.11
N LEU A 558 8.71 -17.39 -11.84
CA LEU A 558 9.88 -18.03 -11.23
C LEU A 558 10.75 -17.07 -10.39
N PRO A 559 11.07 -15.83 -10.83
CA PRO A 559 11.86 -14.90 -10.04
C PRO A 559 11.18 -14.59 -8.69
N TYR A 560 9.88 -14.34 -8.72
CA TYR A 560 9.05 -14.13 -7.53
C TYR A 560 9.05 -15.35 -6.58
N LEU A 561 8.88 -16.56 -7.12
CA LEU A 561 8.89 -17.81 -6.36
C LEU A 561 10.22 -18.08 -5.65
N SER A 562 11.35 -17.82 -6.32
CA SER A 562 12.68 -17.98 -5.73
C SER A 562 12.87 -17.10 -4.50
N ARG A 563 12.40 -15.85 -4.56
CA ARG A 563 12.53 -14.90 -3.44
C ARG A 563 11.56 -15.24 -2.30
N ARG A 564 10.32 -15.69 -2.61
CA ARG A 564 9.41 -16.31 -1.62
C ARG A 564 10.02 -17.51 -0.88
N ALA A 565 10.82 -18.34 -1.56
CA ALA A 565 11.51 -19.47 -0.92
C ALA A 565 12.60 -19.01 0.06
N LEU A 566 13.35 -17.96 -0.29
CA LEU A 566 14.35 -17.32 0.58
C LEU A 566 13.70 -16.69 1.83
N GLU A 567 12.54 -16.04 1.71
CA GLU A 567 11.79 -15.49 2.87
C GLU A 567 11.44 -16.60 3.87
N ASN A 568 10.89 -17.71 3.36
CA ASN A 568 10.50 -18.86 4.17
C ASN A 568 11.70 -19.55 4.85
N SER A 569 12.94 -19.34 4.39
CA SER A 569 14.14 -19.80 5.08
C SER A 569 14.57 -18.89 6.25
N GLY A 570 14.33 -17.58 6.13
CA GLY A 570 14.72 -16.59 7.15
C GLY A 570 13.79 -16.56 8.37
N VAL A 571 12.51 -16.90 8.18
CA VAL A 571 11.48 -16.88 9.24
C VAL A 571 11.55 -18.17 10.09
N MET A 572 12.70 -18.43 10.72
CA MET A 572 12.98 -19.69 11.42
C MET A 572 11.93 -20.08 12.47
N LYS A 573 11.38 -19.13 13.25
CA LYS A 573 10.36 -19.42 14.27
C LYS A 573 8.97 -19.68 13.68
N GLY A 574 8.51 -18.84 12.75
CA GLY A 574 7.18 -18.97 12.13
C GLY A 574 7.04 -20.22 11.27
N ALA A 575 8.02 -20.47 10.39
CA ALA A 575 8.04 -21.66 9.54
C ALA A 575 8.12 -22.97 10.35
N GLN A 576 8.83 -22.98 11.49
CA GLN A 576 8.86 -24.14 12.39
C GLN A 576 7.49 -24.39 13.05
N ARG A 577 6.78 -23.34 13.49
CA ARG A 577 5.44 -23.47 14.08
C ARG A 577 4.43 -23.98 13.05
N GLU A 578 4.44 -23.44 11.84
CA GLU A 578 3.60 -23.90 10.73
C GLU A 578 3.87 -25.37 10.39
N TRP A 579 5.15 -25.75 10.25
CA TRP A 579 5.55 -27.14 10.01
C TRP A 579 5.05 -28.10 11.12
N GLN A 580 5.14 -27.71 12.39
CA GLN A 580 4.63 -28.52 13.51
C GLN A 580 3.13 -28.75 13.40
N LEU A 581 2.35 -27.71 13.10
CA LEU A 581 0.89 -27.78 13.00
C LEU A 581 0.45 -28.60 11.78
N LEU A 582 1.08 -28.41 10.61
CA LEU A 582 0.86 -29.23 9.41
C LEU A 582 1.14 -30.73 9.69
N TRP A 583 2.23 -31.02 10.41
CA TRP A 583 2.64 -32.39 10.74
C TRP A 583 1.72 -33.05 11.78
N GLN A 584 1.21 -32.26 12.74
CA GLN A 584 0.19 -32.70 13.69
C GLN A 584 -1.12 -33.07 12.98
N GLU A 585 -1.62 -32.23 12.07
CA GLU A 585 -2.82 -32.54 11.29
C GLU A 585 -2.64 -33.78 10.41
N LEU A 586 -1.52 -33.88 9.68
CA LEU A 586 -1.28 -35.04 8.82
C LEU A 586 -1.21 -36.35 9.64
N LYS A 587 -0.60 -36.31 10.83
CA LYS A 587 -0.63 -37.41 11.80
C LYS A 587 -2.04 -37.71 12.33
N ARG A 588 -2.86 -36.70 12.60
CA ARG A 588 -4.25 -36.86 13.02
C ARG A 588 -5.05 -37.61 11.95
N ARG A 589 -4.95 -37.19 10.68
CA ARG A 589 -5.61 -37.85 9.54
C ARG A 589 -5.15 -39.28 9.29
N LEU A 590 -3.86 -39.54 9.44
CA LEU A 590 -3.30 -40.90 9.41
C LEU A 590 -3.91 -41.79 10.50
N ARG A 591 -3.96 -41.30 11.75
CA ARG A 591 -4.47 -42.06 12.91
C ARG A 591 -5.98 -42.28 12.91
N THR A 592 -6.74 -41.35 12.34
CA THR A 592 -8.22 -41.37 12.32
C THR A 592 -8.79 -41.97 11.02
N GLY A 593 -7.95 -42.40 10.08
CA GLY A 593 -8.37 -42.93 8.78
C GLY A 593 -8.84 -41.88 7.78
N SER A 594 -8.90 -40.59 8.15
CA SER A 594 -9.41 -39.51 7.30
C SER A 594 -8.40 -39.01 6.24
N LEU A 595 -7.54 -39.90 5.72
CA LEU A 595 -6.52 -39.55 4.72
C LEU A 595 -7.13 -39.01 3.43
N PHE A 596 -8.26 -39.54 3.00
CA PHE A 596 -8.99 -39.10 1.80
C PHE A 596 -9.95 -37.94 2.08
N HIS A 597 -9.71 -37.15 3.15
CA HIS A 597 -10.48 -35.95 3.48
C HIS A 597 -10.70 -35.06 2.24
N ARG A 598 -11.97 -34.89 1.90
CA ARG A 598 -12.43 -33.90 0.94
C ARG A 598 -13.03 -32.75 1.75
N PRO A 599 -12.51 -31.52 1.63
CA PRO A 599 -13.22 -30.34 2.11
C PRO A 599 -14.63 -30.37 1.52
N ALA A 600 -15.63 -30.17 2.38
CA ALA A 600 -17.05 -30.08 2.03
C ALA A 600 -17.40 -28.63 1.68
#